data_AF-A0A2P7TNU4-F1
#
_entry.id   AF-A0A2P7TNU4-F1
#
_cell.length_a   1.000
_cell.length_b   1.000
_cell.length_c   1.000
_cell.angle_alpha   90.00
_cell.angle_beta   90.00
_cell.angle_gamma   90.00
#
_symmetry.space_group_name_H-M   'P 1'
#
loop_
_entity.id
_entity.type
_entity.pdbx_description
1 polymer ?
#
loop_
_entity_poly.entity_id
_entity_poly.type
_entity_poly.pdbx_seq_one_letter_code
_entity_poly.pdbx_strand_id
1 'polypeptide(L)'
;MQQLFLAIGICFILLSNLPLYAGPAGAEGNNAAEEILTSWTTPEKGAKLILIGIVVDRKGMQPMEGVRVELSEIKNPAAAQTFLTKQDGNFYFKLESDKEYALSAFGKNGNKEDYKAISTVNKSSSDILRAILQVEPTPTPAIASFEVKEAPKTASANYSLLFKVQFGAFKQAISSKSAFYTKAGEMFTIETENGTNGYVRYLVGNFADLSKAKEAKKQLEDKGYSRVFIVPYYKGQRISNLSPEDAQKKYAYK
;
A
#
# COMPACT_ATOMS: atom_id res chain seq x y z
N MET A 1 23.30 71.76 -4.49
CA MET A 1 23.23 70.29 -4.33
C MET A 1 21.84 69.87 -4.83
N GLN A 2 21.64 69.05 -5.88
CA GLN A 2 22.20 67.70 -6.15
C GLN A 2 21.61 66.69 -5.14
N GLN A 3 20.93 65.56 -5.47
CA GLN A 3 20.45 64.86 -6.70
C GLN A 3 19.32 63.88 -6.22
N LEU A 4 18.42 63.23 -6.99
CA LEU A 4 17.88 63.31 -8.38
C LEU A 4 16.89 62.12 -8.62
N PHE A 5 15.83 62.24 -9.47
CA PHE A 5 14.92 61.15 -9.96
C PHE A 5 14.05 60.45 -8.88
N LEU A 6 13.01 59.62 -9.13
CA LEU A 6 11.86 59.54 -10.09
C LEU A 6 10.79 58.64 -9.34
N ALA A 7 9.53 58.36 -9.73
CA ALA A 7 8.78 58.53 -10.98
C ALA A 7 7.24 58.56 -10.76
N ILE A 8 6.53 59.11 -11.76
CA ILE A 8 5.20 58.74 -12.31
C ILE A 8 4.20 58.00 -11.40
N GLY A 9 3.07 58.66 -11.09
CA GLY A 9 1.79 58.03 -10.76
C GLY A 9 0.68 58.56 -11.68
N ILE A 10 -0.19 57.69 -12.22
CA ILE A 10 -1.18 58.04 -13.26
C ILE A 10 -2.54 57.39 -12.97
N CYS A 11 -3.60 58.17 -13.18
CA CYS A 11 -5.03 57.82 -13.28
C CYS A 11 -5.67 56.88 -12.24
N PHE A 12 -6.58 57.46 -11.45
CA PHE A 12 -7.93 56.92 -11.32
C PHE A 12 -8.92 58.02 -11.75
N ILE A 13 -9.92 57.66 -12.57
CA ILE A 13 -10.97 58.58 -13.06
C ILE A 13 -12.31 58.18 -12.44
N LEU A 14 -13.19 59.16 -12.24
CA LEU A 14 -14.41 59.09 -11.43
C LEU A 14 -15.72 58.94 -12.24
N LEU A 15 -16.76 58.44 -11.55
CA LEU A 15 -18.20 58.44 -11.92
C LEU A 15 -18.57 57.55 -13.14
N SER A 16 -19.78 56.99 -13.25
CA SER A 16 -21.08 57.60 -12.97
C SER A 16 -22.25 56.64 -12.69
N ASN A 17 -23.16 57.08 -11.79
CA ASN A 17 -24.64 56.98 -11.75
C ASN A 17 -25.43 55.68 -12.07
N LEU A 18 -26.49 55.50 -11.27
CA LEU A 18 -27.59 54.53 -11.41
C LEU A 18 -28.62 54.93 -12.50
N PRO A 19 -29.58 54.05 -12.83
CA PRO A 19 -30.96 54.36 -12.42
C PRO A 19 -31.69 53.21 -11.69
N LEU A 20 -32.99 53.41 -11.44
CA LEU A 20 -33.80 52.70 -10.44
C LEU A 20 -34.73 51.61 -11.02
N TYR A 21 -35.04 50.62 -10.17
CA TYR A 21 -36.37 50.01 -9.94
C TYR A 21 -37.15 49.36 -11.11
N ALA A 22 -37.33 48.03 -11.02
CA ALA A 22 -38.60 47.35 -11.29
C ALA A 22 -38.67 45.98 -10.58
N GLY A 23 -39.80 45.69 -9.92
CA GLY A 23 -40.23 44.31 -9.63
C GLY A 23 -41.04 43.73 -10.82
N PRO A 24 -41.55 42.48 -10.76
CA PRO A 24 -42.23 41.93 -9.58
C PRO A 24 -41.79 40.51 -9.17
N ALA A 25 -42.36 40.01 -8.07
CA ALA A 25 -42.28 38.61 -7.66
C ALA A 25 -43.36 37.75 -8.38
N GLY A 26 -43.09 36.46 -8.61
CA GLY A 26 -44.06 35.56 -9.25
C GLY A 26 -43.69 34.08 -9.27
N ALA A 27 -44.25 33.33 -8.31
CA ALA A 27 -44.56 31.89 -8.32
C ALA A 27 -43.44 30.83 -8.52
N GLU A 28 -43.75 29.62 -8.04
CA GLU A 28 -42.88 28.44 -7.98
C GLU A 28 -42.72 27.73 -9.34
N GLY A 29 -41.56 27.08 -9.56
CA GLY A 29 -41.28 26.30 -10.76
C GLY A 29 -40.16 25.27 -10.54
N ASN A 30 -40.50 23.99 -10.68
CA ASN A 30 -39.68 22.82 -10.36
C ASN A 30 -38.78 22.35 -11.52
N ASN A 31 -37.47 22.11 -11.28
CA ASN A 31 -36.71 20.85 -11.55
C ASN A 31 -35.17 21.00 -11.77
N ALA A 32 -34.44 20.04 -11.21
CA ALA A 32 -33.07 19.50 -11.44
C ALA A 32 -32.03 20.10 -12.43
N ALA A 33 -30.82 20.39 -11.90
CA ALA A 33 -29.44 20.20 -12.45
C ALA A 33 -28.44 20.63 -11.32
N GLU A 34 -27.34 19.93 -10.96
CA GLU A 34 -26.01 19.82 -11.62
C GLU A 34 -25.35 21.18 -11.96
N GLU A 35 -24.12 21.54 -11.53
CA GLU A 35 -23.19 21.01 -10.50
C GLU A 35 -22.52 22.21 -9.74
N ILE A 36 -21.26 22.38 -9.28
CA ILE A 36 -19.97 21.66 -9.33
C ILE A 36 -19.11 21.97 -8.05
N LEU A 37 -18.03 21.22 -7.79
CA LEU A 37 -17.09 21.43 -6.68
C LEU A 37 -16.42 22.83 -6.65
N THR A 38 -16.31 23.44 -5.46
CA THR A 38 -15.29 24.48 -5.16
C THR A 38 -14.62 24.30 -3.79
N SER A 39 -13.80 23.24 -3.65
CA SER A 39 -12.81 23.13 -2.57
C SER A 39 -11.40 22.93 -3.16
N TRP A 40 -10.94 23.90 -3.95
CA TRP A 40 -9.56 23.96 -4.45
C TRP A 40 -8.62 24.29 -3.29
N THR A 41 -8.16 23.27 -2.57
CA THR A 41 -7.11 23.43 -1.56
C THR A 41 -5.77 23.74 -2.25
N THR A 42 -5.20 24.89 -1.91
CA THR A 42 -3.91 25.36 -2.45
C THR A 42 -2.82 24.31 -2.25
N PRO A 43 -1.96 24.02 -3.25
CA PRO A 43 -0.83 23.12 -3.07
C PRO A 43 0.09 23.59 -1.94
N GLU A 44 0.43 22.68 -1.02
CA GLU A 44 1.29 22.96 0.14
C GLU A 44 2.62 23.61 -0.29
N LYS A 45 2.88 24.83 0.20
CA LYS A 45 4.06 25.63 -0.14
C LYS A 45 5.25 25.23 0.74
N GLY A 46 5.82 24.06 0.48
CA GLY A 46 6.98 23.53 1.20
C GLY A 46 7.81 22.54 0.37
N ALA A 47 9.00 22.20 0.85
CA ALA A 47 9.88 21.19 0.25
C ALA A 47 9.24 19.80 0.33
N LYS A 48 9.13 19.09 -0.79
CA LYS A 48 8.56 17.74 -0.84
C LYS A 48 9.67 16.72 -0.64
N LEU A 49 9.95 16.40 0.63
CA LEU A 49 10.91 15.40 1.03
C LEU A 49 10.24 14.03 1.20
N ILE A 50 10.78 13.01 0.56
CA ILE A 50 10.31 11.63 0.68
C ILE A 50 11.49 10.74 1.05
N LEU A 51 11.32 9.92 2.08
CA LEU A 51 12.19 8.78 2.34
C LEU A 51 11.61 7.56 1.63
N ILE A 52 12.39 6.90 0.79
CA ILE A 52 12.10 5.55 0.29
C ILE A 52 13.13 4.56 0.85
N GLY A 53 12.78 3.29 0.92
CA GLY A 53 13.74 2.27 1.31
C GLY A 53 13.22 0.86 1.17
N ILE A 54 14.11 -0.09 1.48
CA ILE A 54 13.83 -1.52 1.47
C ILE A 54 14.29 -2.15 2.78
N VAL A 55 13.50 -3.08 3.33
CA VAL A 55 13.95 -3.97 4.40
C VAL A 55 14.41 -5.29 3.79
N VAL A 56 15.55 -5.79 4.24
CA VAL A 56 16.13 -7.06 3.80
C VAL A 56 16.55 -7.96 4.95
N ASP A 57 16.67 -9.25 4.65
CA ASP A 57 17.32 -10.26 5.48
C ASP A 57 18.82 -9.93 5.65
N ARG A 58 19.31 -9.84 6.89
CA ARG A 58 20.74 -9.60 7.21
C ARG A 58 21.69 -10.65 6.60
N LYS A 59 21.25 -11.88 6.39
CA LYS A 59 22.05 -13.01 5.87
C LYS A 59 22.01 -13.07 4.35
N GLY A 60 20.81 -13.11 3.77
CA GLY A 60 20.61 -13.27 2.33
C GLY A 60 20.47 -11.99 1.52
N MET A 61 20.38 -10.82 2.15
CA MET A 61 20.00 -9.53 1.53
C MET A 61 18.69 -9.60 0.71
N GLN A 62 17.82 -10.58 1.01
CA GLN A 62 16.55 -10.79 0.32
C GLN A 62 15.48 -9.83 0.86
N PRO A 63 14.55 -9.31 0.04
CA PRO A 63 13.47 -8.45 0.50
C PRO A 63 12.60 -9.12 1.56
N MET A 64 12.26 -8.39 2.62
CA MET A 64 11.50 -8.91 3.76
C MET A 64 10.10 -8.31 3.83
N GLU A 65 9.08 -9.12 3.59
CA GLU A 65 7.66 -8.77 3.76
C GLU A 65 7.22 -8.78 5.24
N GLY A 66 6.22 -7.95 5.57
CA GLY A 66 5.57 -7.96 6.88
C GLY A 66 6.43 -7.37 8.00
N VAL A 67 7.55 -6.73 7.69
CA VAL A 67 8.38 -6.04 8.67
C VAL A 67 7.75 -4.70 9.01
N ARG A 68 7.63 -4.45 10.31
CA ARG A 68 7.20 -3.16 10.83
C ARG A 68 8.38 -2.19 10.80
N VAL A 69 8.22 -1.10 10.06
CA VAL A 69 9.16 0.03 10.05
C VAL A 69 8.49 1.21 10.73
N GLU A 70 9.16 1.85 11.68
CA GLU A 70 8.73 3.14 12.24
C GLU A 70 9.66 4.26 11.76
N LEU A 71 9.07 5.45 11.61
CA LEU A 71 9.79 6.71 11.50
C LEU A 71 9.18 7.69 12.52
N SER A 72 9.96 8.14 13.49
CA SER A 72 9.55 9.17 14.46
C SER A 72 10.56 10.31 14.51
N GLU A 73 10.11 11.52 14.87
CA GLU A 73 11.03 12.65 15.08
C GLU A 73 11.80 12.44 16.40
N ILE A 74 13.13 12.59 16.40
CA ILE A 74 13.97 12.33 17.59
C ILE A 74 13.59 13.27 18.74
N LYS A 75 13.18 14.50 18.43
CA LYS A 75 12.74 15.52 19.40
C LYS A 75 11.25 15.39 19.79
N ASN A 76 10.46 14.64 19.03
CA ASN A 76 9.05 14.39 19.28
C ASN A 76 8.65 12.94 18.91
N PRO A 77 9.08 11.94 19.69
CA PRO A 77 8.91 10.53 19.34
C PRO A 77 7.46 10.05 19.38
N ALA A 78 6.53 10.84 19.95
CA ALA A 78 5.10 10.51 20.01
C ALA A 78 4.43 10.53 18.62
N ALA A 79 4.96 11.29 17.66
CA ALA A 79 4.44 11.40 16.30
C ALA A 79 5.02 10.33 15.35
N ALA A 80 5.02 9.06 15.77
CA ALA A 80 5.59 7.95 15.00
C ALA A 80 4.71 7.54 13.80
N GLN A 81 5.23 7.70 12.58
CA GLN A 81 4.69 7.06 11.39
C GLN A 81 5.05 5.56 11.40
N THR A 82 4.14 4.67 11.01
CA THR A 82 4.40 3.22 10.86
C THR A 82 4.13 2.78 9.42
N PHE A 83 5.02 1.96 8.87
CA PHE A 83 4.85 1.26 7.60
C PHE A 83 4.98 -0.26 7.83
N LEU A 84 4.31 -1.06 7.00
CA LEU A 84 4.47 -2.52 6.96
C LEU A 84 4.92 -2.92 5.55
N THR A 85 6.08 -3.55 5.43
CA THR A 85 6.65 -3.89 4.11
C THR A 85 5.83 -4.95 3.38
N LYS A 86 5.91 -4.93 2.05
CA LYS A 86 5.26 -5.90 1.14
C LYS A 86 6.28 -6.92 0.63
N GLN A 87 5.86 -7.80 -0.29
CA GLN A 87 6.71 -8.79 -0.99
C GLN A 87 8.01 -8.23 -1.60
N ASP A 88 8.04 -6.95 -1.97
CA ASP A 88 9.20 -6.24 -2.51
C ASP A 88 10.13 -5.64 -1.42
N GLY A 89 9.80 -5.86 -0.14
CA GLY A 89 10.51 -5.29 1.01
C GLY A 89 10.39 -3.77 1.16
N ASN A 90 9.69 -3.08 0.25
CA ASN A 90 9.78 -1.63 0.15
C ASN A 90 8.91 -0.90 1.19
N PHE A 91 9.36 0.28 1.58
CA PHE A 91 8.66 1.25 2.41
C PHE A 91 8.88 2.68 1.92
N TYR A 92 8.00 3.60 2.33
CA TYR A 92 8.22 5.03 2.15
C TYR A 92 7.57 5.85 3.28
N PHE A 93 8.10 7.05 3.51
CA PHE A 93 7.55 8.04 4.43
C PHE A 93 7.66 9.45 3.83
N LYS A 94 6.72 10.34 4.18
CA LYS A 94 6.89 11.78 3.97
C LYS A 94 7.76 12.34 5.10
N LEU A 95 8.68 13.24 4.76
CA LEU A 95 9.47 14.00 5.73
C LEU A 95 9.12 15.50 5.63
N GLU A 96 9.32 16.22 6.73
CA GLU A 96 9.38 17.68 6.76
C GLU A 96 10.86 18.12 6.67
N SER A 97 11.11 19.37 6.29
CA SER A 97 12.47 19.94 6.37
C SER A 97 12.88 20.19 7.83
N ASP A 98 14.18 20.34 8.05
CA ASP A 98 14.76 20.88 9.28
C ASP A 98 14.53 20.04 10.54
N LYS A 99 14.34 18.73 10.35
CA LYS A 99 14.12 17.73 11.39
C LYS A 99 15.18 16.64 11.40
N GLU A 100 15.17 15.86 12.47
CA GLU A 100 15.99 14.67 12.67
C GLU A 100 15.06 13.52 13.07
N TYR A 101 15.10 12.42 12.33
CA TYR A 101 14.20 11.28 12.49
C TYR A 101 14.94 9.99 12.86
N ALA A 102 14.32 9.22 13.74
CA ALA A 102 14.64 7.84 14.06
C ALA A 102 13.90 6.90 13.12
N LEU A 103 14.59 6.34 12.13
CA LEU A 103 14.10 5.24 11.30
C LEU A 103 14.45 3.90 11.99
N SER A 104 13.48 3.02 12.21
CA SER A 104 13.68 1.77 12.95
C SER A 104 12.95 0.59 12.31
N ALA A 105 13.61 -0.56 12.16
CA ALA A 105 12.99 -1.83 11.78
C ALA A 105 12.80 -2.74 12.99
N PHE A 106 11.68 -3.47 13.03
CA PHE A 106 11.33 -4.36 14.14
C PHE A 106 11.12 -5.80 13.68
N GLY A 107 11.76 -6.74 14.38
CA GLY A 107 11.55 -8.17 14.19
C GLY A 107 10.15 -8.63 14.60
N LYS A 108 9.79 -9.88 14.27
CA LYS A 108 8.44 -10.42 14.57
C LYS A 108 8.09 -10.45 16.06
N ASN A 109 9.08 -10.40 16.95
CA ASN A 109 8.88 -10.38 18.40
C ASN A 109 8.69 -8.94 18.95
N GLY A 110 8.66 -7.91 18.10
CA GLY A 110 8.52 -6.50 18.50
C GLY A 110 9.82 -5.85 19.00
N ASN A 111 10.94 -6.58 18.98
CA ASN A 111 12.28 -6.07 19.22
C ASN A 111 12.76 -5.20 18.04
N LYS A 112 13.50 -4.12 18.33
CA LYS A 112 14.17 -3.32 17.30
C LYS A 112 15.43 -4.05 16.83
N GLU A 113 15.64 -4.15 15.51
CA GLU A 113 16.75 -4.92 14.92
C GLU A 113 17.69 -4.09 14.03
N ASP A 114 17.19 -2.98 13.49
CA ASP A 114 17.99 -1.94 12.83
C ASP A 114 17.46 -0.54 13.21
N TYR A 115 18.36 0.43 13.23
CA TYR A 115 18.14 1.83 13.55
C TYR A 115 19.03 2.72 12.67
N LYS A 116 18.46 3.77 12.08
CA LYS A 116 19.21 4.81 11.37
C LYS A 116 18.66 6.20 11.72
N ALA A 117 19.56 7.15 11.96
CA ALA A 117 19.20 8.55 12.01
C ALA A 117 19.09 9.11 10.59
N ILE A 118 18.00 9.82 10.29
CA ILE A 118 17.74 10.48 9.00
C ILE A 118 17.59 11.98 9.27
N SER A 119 18.48 12.81 8.69
CA SER A 119 18.44 14.26 8.88
C SER A 119 17.88 14.97 7.63
N THR A 120 16.98 15.93 7.87
CA THR A 120 16.48 16.89 6.87
C THR A 120 16.91 18.32 7.18
N VAL A 121 17.84 18.51 8.11
CA VAL A 121 18.44 19.81 8.46
C VAL A 121 19.00 20.51 7.22
N ASN A 122 18.54 21.74 6.98
CA ASN A 122 18.81 22.58 5.81
C ASN A 122 18.31 22.03 4.45
N LYS A 123 17.46 20.99 4.42
CA LYS A 123 16.83 20.50 3.17
C LYS A 123 15.60 21.34 2.79
N SER A 124 15.85 22.54 2.27
CA SER A 124 14.83 23.49 1.81
C SER A 124 14.32 23.22 0.37
N SER A 125 14.84 22.20 -0.32
CA SER A 125 14.40 21.76 -1.65
C SER A 125 13.86 20.33 -1.63
N SER A 126 12.95 20.01 -2.57
CA SER A 126 12.38 18.66 -2.70
C SER A 126 13.44 17.62 -3.09
N ASP A 127 13.44 16.47 -2.42
CA ASP A 127 14.50 15.45 -2.51
C ASP A 127 13.97 14.06 -2.12
N ILE A 128 14.64 13.00 -2.57
CA ILE A 128 14.29 11.60 -2.30
C ILE A 128 15.45 10.92 -1.55
N LEU A 129 15.31 10.84 -0.24
CA LEU A 129 16.25 10.15 0.66
C LEU A 129 16.06 8.63 0.53
N ARG A 130 17.12 7.86 0.77
CA ARG A 130 17.15 6.40 0.57
C ARG A 130 17.70 5.68 1.80
N ALA A 131 17.09 4.56 2.18
CA ALA A 131 17.58 3.69 3.26
C ALA A 131 17.44 2.20 2.92
N ILE A 132 18.33 1.38 3.48
CA ILE A 132 18.24 -0.08 3.51
C ILE A 132 18.26 -0.49 4.98
N LEU A 133 17.27 -1.24 5.45
CA LEU A 133 17.19 -1.74 6.82
C LEU A 133 17.40 -3.26 6.84
N GLN A 134 18.09 -3.80 7.86
CA GLN A 134 18.38 -5.22 7.98
C GLN A 134 17.73 -5.85 9.22
N VAL A 135 16.88 -6.86 9.01
CA VAL A 135 16.31 -7.68 10.10
C VAL A 135 16.93 -9.08 10.10
N GLU A 136 16.88 -9.76 11.25
CA GLU A 136 17.16 -11.19 11.28
C GLU A 136 16.05 -11.94 10.53
N PRO A 137 16.38 -12.88 9.65
CA PRO A 137 15.38 -13.76 9.08
C PRO A 137 14.91 -14.66 10.22
N THR A 138 13.67 -14.46 10.68
CA THR A 138 13.09 -15.37 11.67
C THR A 138 13.21 -16.78 11.12
N PRO A 139 13.81 -17.74 11.85
CA PRO A 139 13.89 -19.10 11.36
C PRO A 139 12.46 -19.57 11.11
N THR A 140 12.13 -19.84 9.84
CA THR A 140 10.99 -20.69 9.52
C THR A 140 11.17 -21.93 10.38
N PRO A 141 10.23 -22.27 11.27
CA PRO A 141 10.39 -23.45 12.11
C PRO A 141 10.64 -24.61 11.17
N ALA A 142 11.78 -25.29 11.35
CA ALA A 142 12.10 -26.48 10.58
C ALA A 142 11.04 -27.52 10.97
N ILE A 143 9.98 -27.60 10.16
CA ILE A 143 8.88 -28.52 10.38
C ILE A 143 9.50 -29.91 10.44
N ALA A 144 9.46 -30.52 11.61
CA ALA A 144 9.99 -31.86 11.82
C ALA A 144 9.41 -32.77 10.73
N SER A 145 10.27 -33.53 10.05
CA SER A 145 9.99 -34.09 8.73
C SER A 145 8.98 -35.23 8.77
N PHE A 146 7.70 -34.88 8.91
CA PHE A 146 6.59 -35.70 8.46
C PHE A 146 6.70 -35.84 6.94
N GLU A 147 6.60 -37.07 6.45
CA GLU A 147 6.90 -37.44 5.07
C GLU A 147 5.78 -37.01 4.10
N VAL A 148 5.58 -35.70 3.96
CA VAL A 148 4.76 -35.12 2.89
C VAL A 148 5.56 -35.23 1.60
N LYS A 149 5.42 -36.38 0.95
CA LYS A 149 5.99 -36.74 -0.37
C LYS A 149 6.05 -35.52 -1.29
N GLU A 150 7.26 -35.04 -1.58
CA GLU A 150 7.47 -33.68 -2.07
C GLU A 150 6.67 -33.39 -3.35
N ALA A 151 5.84 -32.34 -3.30
CA ALA A 151 5.50 -31.62 -4.51
C ALA A 151 6.79 -30.95 -5.03
N PRO A 152 7.17 -31.13 -6.30
CA PRO A 152 8.48 -30.71 -6.77
C PRO A 152 8.66 -29.20 -6.62
N LYS A 153 9.71 -28.79 -5.90
CA LYS A 153 10.21 -27.41 -5.91
C LYS A 153 10.84 -27.11 -7.29
N THR A 154 10.02 -26.83 -8.29
CA THR A 154 10.49 -26.17 -9.51
C THR A 154 10.95 -24.76 -9.16
N ALA A 155 12.27 -24.61 -9.01
CA ALA A 155 12.90 -23.33 -8.84
C ALA A 155 12.60 -22.42 -10.05
N SER A 156 12.13 -21.20 -9.77
CA SER A 156 12.16 -20.02 -10.65
C SER A 156 12.08 -20.25 -12.18
N ALA A 157 11.08 -20.99 -12.65
CA ALA A 157 10.63 -20.82 -14.03
C ALA A 157 9.79 -19.54 -14.13
N ASN A 158 9.82 -18.87 -15.30
CA ASN A 158 9.05 -17.66 -15.57
C ASN A 158 7.55 -17.97 -15.77
N TYR A 159 6.89 -18.50 -14.74
CA TYR A 159 5.48 -18.88 -14.74
C TYR A 159 4.60 -17.65 -14.96
N SER A 160 4.26 -17.39 -16.22
CA SER A 160 3.35 -16.31 -16.59
C SER A 160 1.93 -16.56 -16.07
N LEU A 161 1.55 -17.78 -15.70
CA LEU A 161 0.32 -18.13 -15.00
C LEU A 161 0.63 -18.71 -13.61
N LEU A 162 -0.06 -18.21 -12.59
CA LEU A 162 -0.08 -18.74 -11.22
C LEU A 162 -1.53 -18.86 -10.72
N PHE A 163 -1.73 -19.65 -9.68
CA PHE A 163 -3.01 -19.81 -8.98
C PHE A 163 -2.84 -19.45 -7.50
N LYS A 164 -3.75 -18.64 -6.97
CA LYS A 164 -3.89 -18.41 -5.51
C LYS A 164 -5.25 -18.95 -5.05
N VAL A 165 -5.40 -19.24 -3.77
CA VAL A 165 -6.69 -19.67 -3.21
C VAL A 165 -7.27 -18.56 -2.35
N GLN A 166 -8.38 -17.97 -2.78
CA GLN A 166 -9.11 -16.97 -2.00
C GLN A 166 -10.06 -17.68 -1.02
N PHE A 167 -10.03 -17.31 0.26
CA PHE A 167 -10.81 -17.93 1.33
C PHE A 167 -11.67 -16.95 2.14
N GLY A 168 -11.59 -15.65 1.84
CA GLY A 168 -12.49 -14.63 2.39
C GLY A 168 -12.48 -13.32 1.60
N ALA A 169 -13.48 -12.48 1.85
CA ALA A 169 -13.56 -11.10 1.39
C ALA A 169 -14.46 -10.29 2.32
N PHE A 170 -13.96 -9.17 2.85
CA PHE A 170 -14.64 -8.38 3.89
C PHE A 170 -14.51 -6.88 3.63
N LYS A 171 -15.55 -6.08 3.93
CA LYS A 171 -15.52 -4.60 3.79
C LYS A 171 -14.62 -3.89 4.81
N GLN A 172 -14.16 -4.60 5.84
CA GLN A 172 -13.25 -4.10 6.86
C GLN A 172 -12.10 -5.10 6.98
N ALA A 173 -10.89 -4.61 7.23
CA ALA A 173 -9.74 -5.46 7.43
C ALA A 173 -9.91 -6.32 8.70
N ILE A 174 -9.92 -7.64 8.52
CA ILE A 174 -9.96 -8.62 9.60
C ILE A 174 -8.59 -8.65 10.31
N SER A 175 -8.60 -8.54 11.64
CA SER A 175 -7.41 -8.59 12.48
C SER A 175 -6.65 -9.91 12.33
N SER A 176 -5.31 -9.83 12.28
CA SER A 176 -4.41 -10.99 12.24
C SER A 176 -4.49 -11.90 13.47
N LYS A 177 -5.04 -11.39 14.59
CA LYS A 177 -5.31 -12.15 15.82
C LYS A 177 -6.68 -12.84 15.84
N SER A 178 -7.50 -12.68 14.80
CA SER A 178 -8.82 -13.32 14.73
C SER A 178 -8.72 -14.80 14.38
N ALA A 179 -9.69 -15.61 14.84
CA ALA A 179 -9.77 -17.03 14.49
C ALA A 179 -9.90 -17.28 12.97
N PHE A 180 -10.45 -16.33 12.21
CA PHE A 180 -10.48 -16.39 10.75
C PHE A 180 -9.06 -16.32 10.14
N TYR A 181 -8.17 -15.52 10.72
CA TYR A 181 -6.82 -15.34 10.21
C TYR A 181 -5.87 -16.42 10.75
N THR A 182 -5.88 -16.69 12.06
CA THR A 182 -4.96 -17.66 12.67
C THR A 182 -5.15 -19.07 12.13
N LYS A 183 -6.39 -19.52 11.93
CA LYS A 183 -6.71 -20.90 11.50
C LYS A 183 -6.27 -21.23 10.06
N ALA A 184 -6.10 -20.22 9.21
CA ALA A 184 -5.48 -20.36 7.89
C ALA A 184 -3.95 -20.19 7.98
N GLY A 185 -3.48 -19.29 8.87
CA GLY A 185 -2.07 -19.10 9.21
C GLY A 185 -1.38 -20.34 9.79
N GLU A 186 -2.13 -21.27 10.38
CA GLU A 186 -1.66 -22.60 10.80
C GLU A 186 -1.12 -23.45 9.64
N MET A 187 -1.57 -23.21 8.40
CA MET A 187 -1.26 -24.04 7.23
C MET A 187 -0.54 -23.28 6.12
N PHE A 188 -0.81 -21.97 5.98
CA PHE A 188 -0.37 -21.17 4.84
C PHE A 188 0.00 -19.74 5.24
N THR A 189 0.97 -19.16 4.52
CA THR A 189 1.12 -17.70 4.47
C THR A 189 -0.13 -17.07 3.86
N ILE A 190 -0.72 -16.11 4.57
CA ILE A 190 -1.89 -15.35 4.11
C ILE A 190 -1.41 -14.06 3.44
N GLU A 191 -1.88 -13.85 2.21
CA GLU A 191 -1.78 -12.59 1.49
C GLU A 191 -3.12 -11.83 1.55
N THR A 192 -3.09 -10.52 1.32
CA THR A 192 -4.30 -9.71 1.13
C THR A 192 -4.21 -8.82 -0.10
N GLU A 193 -5.32 -8.64 -0.81
CA GLU A 193 -5.43 -7.70 -1.93
C GLU A 193 -6.66 -6.78 -1.77
N ASN A 194 -6.57 -5.58 -2.32
CA ASN A 194 -7.71 -4.68 -2.45
C ASN A 194 -8.62 -5.18 -3.58
N GLY A 195 -9.82 -5.60 -3.22
CA GLY A 195 -10.87 -6.00 -4.14
C GLY A 195 -11.83 -4.88 -4.52
N THR A 196 -12.63 -5.17 -5.55
CA THR A 196 -13.70 -4.29 -6.05
C THR A 196 -14.67 -3.89 -4.93
N ASN A 197 -15.21 -2.67 -4.99
CA ASN A 197 -16.21 -2.14 -4.05
C ASN A 197 -15.77 -2.10 -2.57
N GLY A 198 -14.47 -1.91 -2.32
CA GLY A 198 -13.92 -1.69 -0.97
C GLY A 198 -13.79 -2.96 -0.12
N TYR A 199 -13.73 -4.15 -0.74
CA TYR A 199 -13.51 -5.40 -0.02
C TYR A 199 -12.01 -5.74 0.06
N VAL A 200 -11.49 -6.00 1.26
CA VAL A 200 -10.20 -6.68 1.43
C VAL A 200 -10.41 -8.18 1.19
N ARG A 201 -9.69 -8.76 0.23
CA ARG A 201 -9.72 -10.20 -0.06
C ARG A 201 -8.54 -10.89 0.63
N TYR A 202 -8.77 -12.13 1.08
CA TYR A 202 -7.79 -12.93 1.80
C TYR A 202 -7.45 -14.17 0.98
N LEU A 203 -6.16 -14.37 0.68
CA LEU A 203 -5.65 -15.41 -0.21
C LEU A 203 -4.50 -16.20 0.43
N VAL A 204 -4.26 -17.40 -0.09
CA VAL A 204 -3.08 -18.21 0.26
C VAL A 204 -2.39 -18.76 -0.99
N GLY A 205 -1.06 -18.87 -0.89
CA GLY A 205 -0.20 -19.57 -1.84
C GLY A 205 0.01 -18.88 -3.20
N ASN A 206 0.99 -19.38 -3.94
CA ASN A 206 1.35 -18.96 -5.30
C ASN A 206 1.69 -20.22 -6.12
N PHE A 207 0.67 -21.01 -6.46
CA PHE A 207 0.82 -22.34 -7.06
C PHE A 207 1.00 -22.23 -8.58
N ALA A 208 2.06 -22.81 -9.14
CA ALA A 208 2.20 -22.96 -10.59
C ALA A 208 1.31 -24.07 -11.18
N ASP A 209 0.92 -25.04 -10.34
CA ASP A 209 0.03 -26.16 -10.69
C ASP A 209 -1.36 -25.97 -10.08
N LEU A 210 -2.39 -26.10 -10.91
CA LEU A 210 -3.79 -26.06 -10.50
C LEU A 210 -4.14 -27.18 -9.52
N SER A 211 -3.47 -28.33 -9.61
CA SER A 211 -3.69 -29.47 -8.70
C SER A 211 -3.28 -29.12 -7.27
N LYS A 212 -2.14 -28.42 -7.09
CA LYS A 212 -1.70 -27.90 -5.78
C LYS A 212 -2.65 -26.82 -5.24
N ALA A 213 -3.21 -25.98 -6.10
CA ALA A 213 -4.26 -25.03 -5.68
C ALA A 213 -5.56 -25.75 -5.26
N LYS A 214 -5.90 -26.90 -5.85
CA LYS A 214 -7.04 -27.74 -5.44
C LYS A 214 -6.81 -28.43 -4.10
N GLU A 215 -5.60 -28.92 -3.85
CA GLU A 215 -5.19 -29.44 -2.53
C GLU A 215 -5.32 -28.36 -1.45
N ALA A 216 -4.78 -27.16 -1.69
CA ALA A 216 -4.85 -26.04 -0.74
C ALA A 216 -6.28 -25.54 -0.50
N LYS A 217 -7.12 -25.51 -1.55
CA LYS A 217 -8.56 -25.25 -1.42
C LYS A 217 -9.22 -26.26 -0.48
N LYS A 218 -8.96 -27.57 -0.67
CA LYS A 218 -9.56 -28.61 0.16
C LYS A 218 -9.12 -28.48 1.63
N GLN A 219 -7.85 -28.21 1.91
CA GLN A 219 -7.35 -28.03 3.28
C GLN A 219 -8.05 -26.88 4.03
N LEU A 220 -8.41 -25.80 3.33
CA LEU A 220 -9.22 -24.72 3.90
C LEU A 220 -10.69 -25.13 4.11
N GLU A 221 -11.29 -25.86 3.16
CA GLU A 221 -12.65 -26.40 3.33
C GLU A 221 -12.73 -27.41 4.49
N ASP A 222 -11.71 -28.25 4.67
CA ASP A 222 -11.57 -29.18 5.79
C ASP A 222 -11.39 -28.45 7.14
N LYS A 223 -10.76 -27.27 7.14
CA LYS A 223 -10.74 -26.34 8.29
C LYS A 223 -12.06 -25.54 8.43
N GLY A 224 -13.08 -25.79 7.61
CA GLY A 224 -14.41 -25.19 7.72
C GLY A 224 -14.56 -23.79 7.11
N TYR A 225 -13.67 -23.38 6.21
CA TYR A 225 -13.89 -22.18 5.40
C TYR A 225 -14.93 -22.47 4.30
N SER A 226 -16.05 -21.76 4.29
CA SER A 226 -17.22 -22.09 3.45
C SER A 226 -17.30 -21.36 2.11
N ARG A 227 -16.34 -20.47 1.80
CA ARG A 227 -16.30 -19.66 0.57
C ARG A 227 -14.89 -19.62 -0.03
N VAL A 228 -14.34 -20.81 -0.28
CA VAL A 228 -12.98 -21.01 -0.80
C VAL A 228 -13.02 -21.26 -2.29
N PHE A 229 -12.24 -20.52 -3.08
CA PHE A 229 -12.13 -20.72 -4.52
C PHE A 229 -10.73 -20.37 -5.05
N ILE A 230 -10.34 -21.03 -6.13
CA ILE A 230 -9.06 -20.82 -6.80
C ILE A 230 -9.20 -19.62 -7.74
N VAL A 231 -8.18 -18.77 -7.78
CA VAL A 231 -8.12 -17.55 -8.59
C VAL A 231 -6.85 -17.60 -9.44
N PRO A 232 -6.97 -17.62 -10.78
CA PRO A 232 -5.81 -17.52 -11.68
C PRO A 232 -5.27 -16.08 -11.76
N TYR A 233 -3.95 -15.95 -11.80
CA TYR A 233 -3.22 -14.70 -12.00
C TYR A 233 -2.29 -14.86 -13.21
N TYR A 234 -2.42 -14.00 -14.23
CA TYR A 234 -1.51 -13.99 -15.38
C TYR A 234 -0.63 -12.74 -15.36
N LYS A 235 0.69 -12.92 -15.38
CA LYS A 235 1.70 -11.85 -15.26
C LYS A 235 1.42 -10.90 -14.09
N GLY A 236 1.08 -11.47 -12.93
CA GLY A 236 0.70 -10.76 -11.71
C GLY A 236 -0.74 -10.21 -11.69
N GLN A 237 -1.47 -10.20 -12.81
CA GLN A 237 -2.83 -9.66 -12.89
C GLN A 237 -3.89 -10.73 -12.63
N ARG A 238 -4.80 -10.45 -11.70
CA ARG A 238 -5.91 -11.32 -11.31
C ARG A 238 -6.93 -11.52 -12.45
N ILE A 239 -6.97 -12.71 -13.04
CA ILE A 239 -8.00 -13.08 -14.00
C ILE A 239 -9.31 -13.33 -13.22
N SER A 240 -10.34 -12.57 -13.56
CA SER A 240 -11.63 -12.58 -12.84
C SER A 240 -12.82 -13.07 -13.69
N ASN A 241 -12.57 -13.44 -14.95
CA ASN A 241 -13.59 -13.79 -15.95
C ASN A 241 -13.32 -15.14 -16.66
N LEU A 242 -12.47 -16.00 -16.09
CA LEU A 242 -12.22 -17.37 -16.55
C LEU A 242 -12.18 -18.31 -15.36
N SER A 243 -12.54 -19.58 -15.57
CA SER A 243 -12.27 -20.64 -14.60
C SER A 243 -10.76 -20.87 -14.45
N PRO A 244 -10.29 -21.45 -13.33
CA PRO A 244 -8.90 -21.89 -13.19
C PRO A 244 -8.48 -22.86 -14.31
N GLU A 245 -9.36 -23.79 -14.69
CA GLU A 245 -9.17 -24.76 -15.76
C GLU A 245 -8.99 -24.09 -17.14
N ASP A 246 -9.82 -23.11 -17.46
CA ASP A 246 -9.75 -22.42 -18.76
C ASP A 246 -8.59 -21.41 -18.80
N ALA A 247 -8.23 -20.82 -17.66
CA ALA A 247 -6.98 -20.08 -17.53
C ALA A 247 -5.76 -21.00 -17.76
N GLN A 248 -5.75 -22.22 -17.22
CA GLN A 248 -4.69 -23.20 -17.46
C GLN A 248 -4.57 -23.53 -18.96
N LYS A 249 -5.69 -23.92 -19.61
CA LYS A 249 -5.72 -24.19 -21.06
C LYS A 249 -5.21 -23.01 -21.90
N LYS A 250 -5.58 -21.79 -21.53
CA LYS A 250 -5.32 -20.57 -22.32
C LYS A 250 -3.92 -19.99 -22.15
N TYR A 251 -3.30 -20.17 -20.97
CA TYR A 251 -2.09 -19.46 -20.57
C TYR A 251 -0.91 -20.34 -20.11
N ALA A 252 -1.09 -21.65 -19.88
CA ALA A 252 0.01 -22.54 -19.48
C ALA A 252 0.87 -23.05 -20.66
N TYR A 253 0.43 -22.80 -21.91
CA TYR A 253 1.08 -23.29 -23.14
C TYR A 253 1.47 -22.12 -24.08
N LYS A 254 1.92 -20.99 -23.52
CA LYS A 254 2.26 -19.74 -24.24
C LYS A 254 3.43 -19.00 -23.60
#